data_AF-A0A376WDQ5-F1
#
_entry.id   AF-A0A376WDQ5-F1
#
_cell.length_a   1.000
_cell.length_b   1.000
_cell.length_c   1.000
_cell.angle_alpha   90.00
_cell.angle_beta   90.00
_cell.angle_gamma   90.00
#
_symmetry.space_group_name_H-M   'P 1'
#
loop_
_entity.id
_entity.type
_entity.pdbx_description
1 polymer ?
#
loop_
_entity_poly.entity_id
_entity_poly.type
_entity_poly.pdbx_seq_one_letter_code
_entity_poly.pdbx_strand_id
1 'polypeptide(L)'
;MTVLHSVDFFPSGNASVAIEPRLPQADFPEHHHDFYEIVIVEHGTGIHVFNGQPYTITGGMVCFVRDHDRHLYEHTDNLCLTNVLYRSPDRFQFLAGLNQLLPQEQDGQYPSHWRVKPQRIAAGATAGCTDGTAGRGK
;
A
#
# COMPACT_ATOMS: atom_id res chain seq x y z
N MET A 1 -21.61 3.31 10.04
CA MET A 1 -20.48 2.46 9.62
C MET A 1 -19.35 3.38 9.18
N THR A 2 -18.13 3.16 9.66
CA THR A 2 -17.00 4.06 9.40
C THR A 2 -16.42 3.82 8.02
N VAL A 3 -16.03 4.90 7.33
CA VAL A 3 -15.29 4.85 6.07
C VAL A 3 -13.91 5.44 6.33
N LEU A 4 -12.87 4.70 5.96
CA LEU A 4 -11.50 5.20 5.99
C LEU A 4 -11.15 5.78 4.62
N HIS A 5 -10.74 7.04 4.59
CA HIS A 5 -10.48 7.76 3.36
C HIS A 5 -8.99 7.80 3.03
N SER A 6 -8.64 7.48 1.79
CA SER A 6 -7.26 7.46 1.31
C SER A 6 -6.48 8.76 1.52
N VAL A 7 -7.16 9.91 1.64
CA VAL A 7 -6.50 11.20 1.92
C VAL A 7 -5.80 11.22 3.27
N ASP A 8 -6.22 10.36 4.21
CA ASP A 8 -5.65 10.28 5.56
C ASP A 8 -4.46 9.31 5.65
N PHE A 9 -4.34 8.38 4.69
CA PHE A 9 -3.34 7.29 4.73
C PHE A 9 -2.28 7.38 3.63
N PHE A 10 -2.57 8.07 2.52
CA PHE A 10 -1.62 8.19 1.41
C PHE A 10 -0.81 9.48 1.53
N PRO A 11 0.53 9.45 1.31
CA PRO A 11 1.38 10.65 1.43
C PRO A 11 0.99 11.80 0.50
N SER A 12 0.32 11.51 -0.62
CA SER A 12 -0.20 12.51 -1.54
C SER A 12 -1.33 11.93 -2.42
N GLY A 13 -2.07 12.81 -3.11
CA GLY A 13 -3.08 12.40 -4.08
C GLY A 13 -2.53 11.62 -5.28
N ASN A 14 -1.23 11.73 -5.57
CA ASN A 14 -0.55 11.03 -6.65
C ASN A 14 0.11 9.71 -6.20
N ALA A 15 0.16 9.43 -4.89
CA ALA A 15 0.71 8.19 -4.39
C ALA A 15 -0.25 7.03 -4.69
N SER A 16 0.23 6.05 -5.46
CA SER A 16 -0.53 4.83 -5.78
C SER A 16 -0.49 3.78 -4.68
N VAL A 17 0.54 3.80 -3.81
CA VAL A 17 0.77 2.83 -2.74
C VAL A 17 1.18 3.54 -1.44
N ALA A 18 0.75 3.02 -0.30
CA ALA A 18 1.22 3.41 1.03
C ALA A 18 1.45 2.16 1.90
N ILE A 19 2.26 2.29 2.95
CA ILE A 19 2.60 1.19 3.86
C ILE A 19 2.27 1.63 5.28
N GLU A 20 1.40 0.86 5.94
CA GLU A 20 0.92 1.13 7.30
C GLU A 20 1.25 -0.06 8.22
N PRO A 21 2.40 -0.02 8.92
CA PRO A 21 2.76 -1.02 9.92
C PRO A 21 1.87 -0.93 11.17
N ARG A 22 1.54 -2.08 11.76
CA ARG A 22 0.75 -2.21 12.99
C ARG A 22 1.51 -3.10 13.96
N LEU A 23 2.15 -2.48 14.94
CA LEU A 23 3.07 -3.10 15.88
C LEU A 23 2.69 -2.78 17.33
N PRO A 24 1.64 -3.40 17.91
CA PRO A 24 0.71 -4.35 17.30
C PRO A 24 -0.53 -3.67 16.68
N GLN A 25 -1.34 -4.45 15.97
CA GLN A 25 -2.72 -4.13 15.62
C GLN A 25 -3.59 -4.29 16.86
N ALA A 26 -4.26 -3.21 17.28
CA ALA A 26 -5.30 -3.27 18.30
C ALA A 26 -6.62 -3.74 17.70
N ASP A 27 -7.57 -4.12 18.55
CA ASP A 27 -8.96 -4.28 18.13
C ASP A 27 -9.44 -2.99 17.44
N PHE A 28 -10.03 -3.15 16.26
CA PHE A 28 -10.38 -2.04 15.39
C PHE A 28 -11.79 -2.25 14.83
N PRO A 29 -12.69 -1.28 15.00
CA PRO A 29 -14.10 -1.44 14.70
C PRO A 29 -14.38 -1.66 13.22
N GLU A 30 -15.59 -2.14 12.91
CA GLU A 30 -16.00 -2.40 11.53
C GLU A 30 -15.92 -1.16 10.65
N HIS A 31 -15.24 -1.31 9.53
CA HIS A 31 -15.03 -0.26 8.55
C HIS A 31 -14.90 -0.83 7.14
N HIS A 32 -14.86 0.08 6.17
CA HIS A 32 -14.43 -0.15 4.80
C HIS A 32 -13.67 1.10 4.33
N HIS A 33 -13.18 1.12 3.10
CA HIS A 33 -12.26 2.16 2.62
C HIS A 33 -12.50 2.51 1.16
N ASP A 34 -12.04 3.70 0.73
CA ASP A 34 -12.05 4.11 -0.69
C ASP A 34 -10.76 3.71 -1.46
N PHE A 35 -10.04 2.75 -0.89
CA PHE A 35 -8.81 2.14 -1.41
C PHE A 35 -8.83 0.63 -1.17
N TYR A 36 -7.82 -0.08 -1.66
CA TYR A 36 -7.64 -1.51 -1.48
C TYR A 36 -6.45 -1.76 -0.55
N GLU A 37 -6.38 -2.95 0.01
CA GLU A 37 -5.43 -3.30 1.04
C GLU A 37 -4.95 -4.75 0.88
N ILE A 38 -3.64 -4.97 1.04
CA ILE A 38 -3.05 -6.29 1.28
C ILE A 38 -2.52 -6.30 2.70
N VAL A 39 -3.07 -7.16 3.54
CA VAL A 39 -2.62 -7.37 4.91
C VAL A 39 -1.59 -8.49 4.91
N ILE A 40 -0.42 -8.24 5.49
CA ILE A 40 0.61 -9.26 5.69
C ILE A 40 0.81 -9.43 7.19
N VAL A 41 0.50 -10.61 7.72
CA VAL A 41 0.63 -10.90 9.16
C VAL A 41 2.04 -11.41 9.43
N GLU A 42 2.80 -10.66 10.23
CA GLU A 42 4.20 -10.99 10.57
C GLU A 42 4.26 -11.98 11.74
N HIS A 43 3.49 -11.75 12.82
CA HIS A 43 3.39 -12.65 13.98
C HIS A 43 2.19 -12.30 14.88
N GLY A 44 1.99 -13.06 15.95
CA GLY A 44 0.83 -12.92 16.84
C GLY A 44 -0.44 -13.55 16.27
N THR A 45 -1.57 -13.32 16.92
CA THR A 45 -2.87 -13.88 16.51
C THR A 45 -4.01 -12.89 16.70
N GLY A 46 -5.11 -13.06 15.97
CA GLY A 46 -6.34 -12.32 16.20
C GLY A 46 -7.49 -12.86 15.34
N ILE A 47 -8.66 -12.25 15.45
CA ILE A 47 -9.80 -12.52 14.56
C ILE A 47 -9.96 -11.35 13.59
N HIS A 48 -9.85 -11.64 12.31
CA HIS A 48 -10.21 -10.73 11.22
C HIS A 48 -11.60 -11.11 10.74
N VAL A 49 -12.61 -10.32 11.08
CA VAL A 49 -13.97 -10.56 10.58
C VAL A 49 -14.12 -9.84 9.24
N PHE A 50 -14.53 -10.57 8.22
CA PHE A 50 -14.65 -10.12 6.84
C PHE A 50 -16.06 -10.36 6.33
N ASN A 51 -16.78 -9.30 5.96
CA ASN A 51 -18.16 -9.37 5.49
C ASN A 51 -19.06 -10.21 6.42
N GLY A 52 -18.85 -10.05 7.74
CA GLY A 52 -19.55 -10.79 8.79
C GLY A 52 -19.03 -12.21 9.07
N GLN A 53 -18.00 -12.68 8.37
CA GLN A 53 -17.39 -14.00 8.58
C GLN A 53 -16.08 -13.88 9.37
N PRO A 54 -15.95 -14.52 10.55
CA PRO A 54 -14.73 -14.48 11.35
C PRO A 54 -13.65 -15.42 10.80
N TYR A 55 -12.41 -14.93 10.74
CA TYR A 55 -11.23 -15.73 10.42
C TYR A 55 -10.15 -15.53 11.48
N THR A 56 -9.68 -16.62 12.08
CA THR A 56 -8.45 -16.56 12.89
C THR A 56 -7.26 -16.32 11.96
N ILE A 57 -6.49 -15.28 12.24
CA ILE A 57 -5.27 -14.94 11.51
C ILE A 57 -4.03 -15.10 12.41
N THR A 58 -2.92 -15.49 11.80
CA THR A 58 -1.62 -15.69 12.47
C THR A 58 -0.46 -15.38 11.52
N GLY A 59 0.76 -15.35 12.06
CA GLY A 59 1.99 -15.09 11.30
C GLY A 59 2.12 -15.96 10.04
N GLY A 60 2.52 -15.32 8.93
CA GLY A 60 2.67 -15.95 7.62
C GLY A 60 1.41 -15.88 6.74
N MET A 61 0.30 -15.35 7.23
CA MET A 61 -0.93 -15.19 6.45
C MET A 61 -0.94 -13.87 5.66
N VAL A 62 -1.60 -13.91 4.51
CA VAL A 62 -1.85 -12.75 3.64
C VAL A 62 -3.35 -12.65 3.36
N CYS A 63 -3.91 -11.46 3.54
CA CYS A 63 -5.32 -11.17 3.27
C CYS A 63 -5.44 -10.08 2.20
N PHE A 64 -6.40 -10.21 1.29
CA PHE A 64 -6.69 -9.22 0.25
C PHE A 64 -8.04 -8.58 0.55
N VAL A 65 -8.07 -7.25 0.63
CA VAL A 65 -9.24 -6.48 1.05
C VAL A 65 -9.59 -5.46 -0.03
N ARG A 66 -10.83 -5.49 -0.50
CA ARG A 66 -11.37 -4.54 -1.49
C ARG A 66 -12.03 -3.35 -0.80
N ASP A 67 -12.28 -2.30 -1.57
CA ASP A 67 -12.94 -1.08 -1.10
C ASP A 67 -14.34 -1.32 -0.48
N HIS A 68 -15.09 -2.28 -1.01
CA HIS A 68 -16.43 -2.63 -0.54
C HIS A 68 -16.44 -3.74 0.52
N ASP A 69 -15.29 -4.34 0.84
CA ASP A 69 -15.23 -5.32 1.91
C ASP A 69 -15.35 -4.60 3.26
N ARG A 70 -16.23 -5.13 4.10
CA ARG A 70 -16.44 -4.65 5.47
C ARG A 70 -15.62 -5.53 6.39
N HIS A 71 -14.76 -4.96 7.20
CA HIS A 71 -13.93 -5.76 8.10
C HIS A 71 -13.64 -5.10 9.44
N LEU A 72 -13.29 -5.92 10.43
CA LEU A 72 -12.85 -5.50 11.76
C LEU A 72 -11.78 -6.44 12.30
N TYR A 73 -11.06 -5.98 13.32
CA TYR A 73 -10.16 -6.80 14.11
C TYR A 73 -10.69 -6.89 15.54
N GLU A 74 -10.74 -8.09 16.09
CA GLU A 74 -11.11 -8.34 17.48
C GLU A 74 -10.28 -9.48 18.07
N HIS A 75 -10.21 -9.53 19.40
CA HIS A 75 -9.48 -10.56 20.12
C HIS A 75 -8.00 -10.66 19.67
N THR A 76 -7.37 -9.50 19.48
CA THR A 76 -5.96 -9.42 19.08
C THR A 76 -5.02 -9.78 20.23
N ASP A 77 -4.05 -10.64 19.95
CA ASP A 77 -2.97 -11.03 20.88
C ASP A 77 -1.61 -10.88 20.18
N ASN A 78 -0.95 -9.77 20.49
CA ASN A 78 0.31 -9.33 19.89
C ASN A 78 0.33 -9.44 18.36
N LEU A 79 -0.82 -9.24 17.72
CA LEU A 79 -0.98 -9.33 16.28
C LEU A 79 -0.17 -8.22 15.61
N CYS A 80 0.93 -8.58 14.96
CA CYS A 80 1.76 -7.64 14.21
C CYS A 80 1.57 -7.88 12.71
N LEU A 81 1.22 -6.83 11.99
CA LEU A 81 0.92 -6.90 10.56
C LEU A 81 1.34 -5.62 9.84
N THR A 82 1.42 -5.70 8.52
CA THR A 82 1.62 -4.53 7.66
C THR A 82 0.51 -4.47 6.64
N ASN A 83 -0.19 -3.33 6.57
CA ASN A 83 -1.15 -3.06 5.51
C ASN A 83 -0.43 -2.38 4.35
N VAL A 84 -0.45 -3.01 3.19
CA VAL A 84 -0.01 -2.43 1.92
C VAL A 84 -1.25 -1.87 1.23
N LEU A 85 -1.42 -0.56 1.33
CA LEU A 85 -2.56 0.14 0.78
C LEU A 85 -2.30 0.49 -0.68
N TYR A 86 -3.28 0.34 -1.55
CA TYR A 86 -3.17 0.75 -2.94
C TYR A 86 -4.48 1.32 -3.47
N ARG A 87 -4.39 2.27 -4.40
CA ARG A 87 -5.58 2.88 -5.02
C ARG A 87 -6.35 1.82 -5.81
N SER A 88 -7.68 2.00 -5.89
CA SER A 88 -8.57 1.15 -6.70
C SER A 88 -8.00 0.92 -8.11
N PRO A 89 -8.18 -0.28 -8.72
CA PRO A 89 -7.72 -0.58 -10.06
C PRO A 89 -8.10 0.48 -11.12
N ASP A 90 -9.29 1.07 -11.01
CA ASP A 90 -9.77 2.11 -11.94
C ASP A 90 -9.05 3.46 -11.76
N ARG A 91 -8.41 3.65 -10.61
CA ARG A 91 -7.60 4.82 -10.23
C ARG A 91 -6.11 4.46 -10.10
N PHE A 92 -5.75 3.23 -10.43
CA PHE A 92 -4.38 2.75 -10.32
C PHE A 92 -3.58 3.29 -11.50
N GLN A 93 -2.72 4.25 -11.22
CA GLN A 93 -1.76 4.68 -12.23
C GLN A 93 -0.68 3.60 -12.34
N PHE A 94 -0.43 3.17 -13.58
CA PHE A 94 0.66 2.24 -13.89
C PHE A 94 1.94 2.70 -13.19
N LEU A 95 2.51 1.83 -12.37
CA LEU A 95 3.81 2.05 -11.74
C LEU A 95 4.89 1.93 -12.82
N ALA A 96 5.12 3.03 -13.54
CA ALA A 96 6.25 3.16 -14.45
C ALA A 96 7.53 3.44 -13.66
N GLY A 97 8.67 3.05 -14.22
CA GLY A 97 9.97 3.35 -13.60
C GLY A 97 10.25 2.53 -12.34
N LEU A 98 9.58 1.38 -12.13
CA LEU A 98 9.88 0.48 -11.00
C LEU A 98 11.38 0.15 -10.93
N ASN A 99 12.05 0.02 -12.08
CA ASN A 99 13.50 -0.14 -12.15
C ASN A 99 14.27 0.95 -11.40
N GLN A 100 13.77 2.19 -11.29
CA GLN A 100 14.39 3.26 -10.51
C GLN A 100 14.18 3.11 -8.99
N LEU A 101 13.12 2.38 -8.60
CA LEU A 101 12.83 2.03 -7.21
C LEU A 101 13.59 0.77 -6.78
N LEU A 102 14.01 -0.06 -7.74
CA LEU A 102 14.91 -1.18 -7.50
C LEU A 102 16.37 -0.70 -7.36
N PRO A 103 17.18 -1.16 -6.38
CA PRO A 103 18.61 -1.10 -6.46
C PRO A 103 19.09 -1.60 -7.81
N GLN A 104 20.06 -0.85 -8.31
CA GLN A 104 20.77 -1.20 -9.50
C GLN A 104 21.82 -2.23 -9.14
N GLU A 105 21.98 -3.22 -10.00
CA GLU A 105 23.16 -4.07 -9.98
C GLU A 105 24.39 -3.18 -10.20
N GLN A 106 25.39 -3.30 -9.32
CA GLN A 106 26.68 -2.65 -9.47
C GLN A 106 27.74 -3.75 -9.47
N ASP A 107 28.60 -3.74 -10.48
CA ASP A 107 29.72 -4.68 -10.61
C ASP A 107 29.34 -6.17 -10.49
N GLY A 108 28.17 -6.55 -11.04
CA GLY A 108 27.69 -7.93 -11.00
C GLY A 108 27.03 -8.33 -9.68
N GLN A 109 26.81 -7.37 -8.77
CA GLN A 109 26.22 -7.60 -7.46
C GLN A 109 24.88 -6.88 -7.31
N TYR A 110 23.80 -7.65 -7.16
CA TYR A 110 22.46 -7.16 -6.90
C TYR A 110 22.13 -7.31 -5.41
N PRO A 111 21.93 -6.21 -4.65
CA PRO A 111 21.50 -6.31 -3.26
C PRO A 111 20.04 -6.79 -3.23
N SER A 112 19.81 -8.04 -2.86
CA SER A 112 18.55 -8.78 -3.08
C SER A 112 17.46 -8.61 -2.00
N HIS A 113 17.54 -7.61 -1.10
CA HIS A 113 16.68 -7.55 0.09
C HIS A 113 16.34 -6.13 0.52
N TRP A 114 15.10 -5.67 0.28
CA TRP A 114 14.64 -4.36 0.77
C TRP A 114 13.16 -4.37 1.17
N ARG A 115 12.91 -3.69 2.30
CA ARG A 115 11.59 -3.24 2.80
C ARG A 115 11.43 -1.79 2.33
N VAL A 116 10.32 -1.46 1.67
CA VAL A 116 10.03 -0.07 1.26
C VAL A 116 9.93 0.79 2.52
N LYS A 117 10.89 1.72 2.72
CA LYS A 117 10.80 2.72 3.79
C LYS A 117 9.81 3.82 3.35
N PRO A 118 8.99 4.39 4.26
CA PRO A 118 7.93 5.36 3.91
C PRO A 118 8.39 6.60 3.10
N GLN A 119 9.68 6.91 3.09
CA GLN A 119 10.24 8.13 2.51
C GLN A 119 10.48 8.12 0.99
N ARG A 120 10.17 7.05 0.24
CA ARG A 120 10.49 6.98 -1.21
C ARG A 120 9.32 7.05 -2.20
N ILE A 121 8.05 7.11 -1.76
CA ILE A 121 6.89 7.17 -2.68
C ILE A 121 6.49 8.61 -3.06
N ALA A 122 7.48 9.52 -3.21
CA ALA A 122 7.24 10.91 -3.62
C ALA A 122 7.96 11.32 -4.92
N ALA A 123 8.80 10.45 -5.50
CA ALA A 123 9.57 10.79 -6.70
C ALA A 123 8.90 10.19 -7.95
N GLY A 124 7.90 10.89 -8.50
CA GLY A 124 7.21 10.42 -9.69
C GLY A 124 6.31 11.45 -10.37
N ALA A 125 6.69 12.73 -10.39
CA ALA A 125 6.03 13.71 -11.25
C ALA A 125 6.91 14.94 -11.50
N THR A 126 7.84 14.85 -12.47
CA THR A 126 8.18 15.97 -13.35
C THR A 126 8.63 15.41 -14.70
N ALA A 127 7.66 14.96 -15.51
CA ALA A 127 7.88 14.89 -16.95
C ALA A 127 7.90 16.34 -17.45
N GLY A 128 9.09 16.87 -17.73
CA GLY A 128 9.27 18.20 -18.30
C GLY A 128 8.51 18.32 -19.61
N CYS A 129 7.53 19.21 -19.64
CA CYS A 129 6.95 19.70 -20.87
C CYS A 129 7.96 20.69 -21.47
N THR A 130 8.76 20.27 -22.45
CA THR A 130 9.54 21.20 -23.26
C THR A 130 8.63 21.74 -24.35
N ASP A 131 8.05 22.90 -24.09
CA ASP A 131 7.41 23.76 -25.08
C ASP A 131 8.47 24.38 -26.02
N GLY A 132 8.14 24.42 -27.31
CA GLY A 132 8.59 25.46 -28.25
C GLY A 132 10.02 25.39 -28.81
N THR A 133 10.16 24.99 -30.07
CA THR A 133 10.47 25.90 -31.22
C THR A 133 10.88 25.09 -32.46
N ALA A 134 9.93 24.84 -33.37
CA ALA A 134 10.25 24.45 -34.75
C ALA A 134 10.33 25.71 -35.60
N GLY A 135 11.55 26.21 -35.81
CA GLY A 135 11.83 27.24 -36.79
C GLY A 135 11.68 26.69 -38.22
N ARG A 136 10.72 27.21 -38.98
CA ARG A 136 10.69 27.11 -40.45
C ARG A 136 11.63 28.18 -41.01
N GLY A 137 12.81 27.76 -41.46
CA GLY A 137 13.69 28.52 -42.35
C GLY A 137 13.47 28.08 -43.79
N LYS A 138 13.49 29.07 -44.68
CA LYS A 138 13.14 29.06 -46.12
C LYS A 138 13.79 27.98 -46.96
#